data_AF-T0C3S6-F1
#
_entry.id   AF-T0C3S6-F1
#
_cell.length_a   1.000
_cell.length_b   1.000
_cell.length_c   1.000
_cell.angle_alpha   90.00
_cell.angle_beta   90.00
_cell.angle_gamma   90.00
#
_symmetry.space_group_name_H-M   'P 1'
#
loop_
_entity.id
_entity.type
_entity.pdbx_description
1 polymer ?
#
loop_
_entity_poly.entity_id
_entity_poly.type
_entity_poly.pdbx_seq_one_letter_code
_entity_poly.pdbx_strand_id
1 'polypeptide(L)' 'MFRLSWLIEHMKEGEIARANYAQDERWFITRRYGFFWYCDENGNIYPKTSANDVVIVTLTPSNMGAWYEIVGLAE' A
#
# COMPACT_ATOMS: atom_id res chain seq x y z
N MET A 1 -12.20 4.39 -6.54
CA MET A 1 -11.84 3.59 -5.35
C MET A 1 -11.90 2.10 -5.71
N PHE A 2 -10.96 1.30 -5.21
CA PHE A 2 -10.76 -0.11 -5.56
C PHE A 2 -10.58 -0.98 -4.31
N ARG A 3 -10.77 -2.30 -4.43
CA ARG A 3 -10.40 -3.27 -3.39
C ARG A 3 -8.94 -3.70 -3.52
N LEU A 4 -8.35 -4.23 -2.46
CA LEU A 4 -6.98 -4.74 -2.51
C LEU A 4 -6.80 -5.83 -3.57
N SER A 5 -7.79 -6.71 -3.78
CA SER A 5 -7.78 -7.71 -4.85
C SER A 5 -7.62 -7.10 -6.25
N TRP A 6 -8.31 -5.99 -6.50
CA TRP A 6 -8.21 -5.28 -7.77
C TRP A 6 -6.81 -4.67 -7.94
N LEU A 7 -6.25 -4.08 -6.87
CA LEU A 7 -4.88 -3.54 -6.91
C LEU A 7 -3.85 -4.63 -7.20
N ILE A 8 -3.99 -5.83 -6.60
CA ILE A 8 -3.07 -6.96 -6.85
C ILE A 8 -2.94 -7.26 -8.35
N GLU A 9 -4.05 -7.21 -9.06
CA GLU A 9 -4.11 -7.50 -10.48
C GLU A 9 -3.72 -6.29 -11.37
N HIS A 10 -4.05 -5.06 -10.95
CA HIS A 10 -4.04 -3.90 -11.86
C HIS A 10 -3.10 -2.75 -11.46
N MET A 11 -2.73 -2.63 -10.19
CA MET A 11 -1.85 -1.55 -9.74
C MET A 11 -0.46 -1.75 -10.32
N LYS A 12 0.08 -0.71 -10.94
CA LYS A 12 1.39 -0.75 -11.60
C LYS A 12 2.51 -0.54 -10.60
N GLU A 13 3.69 -1.01 -10.98
CA GLU A 13 4.92 -0.75 -10.23
C GLU A 13 5.13 0.75 -10.03
N GLY A 14 5.42 1.17 -8.81
CA GLY A 14 5.64 2.57 -8.44
C GLY A 14 4.37 3.40 -8.23
N GLU A 15 3.16 2.89 -8.51
CA GLU A 15 1.94 3.61 -8.10
C GLU A 15 1.83 3.67 -6.57
N ILE A 16 1.16 4.70 -6.06
CA ILE A 16 0.82 4.85 -4.64
C ILE A 16 -0.70 4.80 -4.52
N ALA A 17 -1.18 3.92 -3.64
CA ALA A 17 -2.58 3.84 -3.28
C ALA A 17 -2.78 4.19 -1.80
N ARG A 18 -3.69 5.12 -1.52
CA ARG A 18 -4.15 5.45 -0.18
C ARG A 18 -5.25 4.48 0.24
N ALA A 19 -5.08 3.82 1.38
CA ALA A 19 -6.11 3.03 2.03
C ALA A 19 -7.04 3.96 2.83
N ASN A 20 -8.34 3.85 2.58
CA ASN A 20 -9.39 4.49 3.35
C ASN A 20 -9.99 3.42 4.27
N TYR A 21 -9.42 3.30 5.46
CA TYR A 21 -10.01 2.50 6.53
C TYR A 21 -11.18 3.26 7.18
N ALA A 22 -12.04 2.53 7.90
CA ALA A 22 -13.17 3.13 8.62
C ALA A 22 -12.73 3.95 9.87
N GLN A 23 -11.47 3.84 10.27
CA GLN A 23 -10.85 4.60 11.36
C GLN A 23 -9.88 5.60 10.73
N ASP A 24 -9.82 6.84 11.26
CA ASP A 24 -9.18 8.06 10.73
C ASP A 24 -7.67 7.98 10.34
N GLU A 25 -7.07 6.80 10.34
CA GLU A 25 -5.69 6.61 9.94
C GLU A 25 -5.57 6.49 8.42
N ARG A 26 -4.79 7.41 7.83
CA ARG A 26 -4.43 7.37 6.43
C ARG A 26 -3.19 6.50 6.26
N TRP A 27 -3.35 5.37 5.60
CA TRP A 27 -2.25 4.48 5.25
C TRP A 27 -2.04 4.51 3.74
N PHE A 28 -0.79 4.35 3.31
CA PHE A 28 -0.44 4.29 1.89
C PHE A 28 0.29 2.99 1.60
N ILE A 29 0.08 2.47 0.40
CA ILE A 29 0.75 1.30 -0.13
C ILE A 29 1.31 1.59 -1.52
N THR A 30 2.41 0.95 -1.87
CA THR A 30 3.00 1.01 -3.21
C THR A 30 3.33 -0.40 -3.69
N ARG A 31 3.37 -0.60 -5.03
CA ARG A 31 3.82 -1.85 -5.63
C ARG A 31 5.30 -1.73 -5.99
N ARG A 32 6.14 -2.55 -5.34
CA ARG A 32 7.58 -2.68 -5.66
C ARG A 32 8.02 -4.13 -5.62
N TYR A 33 8.87 -4.51 -6.57
CA TYR A 33 9.41 -5.86 -6.75
C TYR A 33 8.34 -6.95 -6.84
N GLY A 34 7.15 -6.61 -7.39
CA GLY A 34 6.02 -7.52 -7.47
C GLY A 34 5.19 -7.68 -6.19
N PHE A 35 5.55 -6.98 -5.10
CA PHE A 35 4.85 -7.02 -3.81
C PHE A 35 4.26 -5.65 -3.46
N PHE A 36 3.28 -5.64 -2.54
CA PHE A 36 2.76 -4.42 -1.95
C PHE A 36 3.50 -4.09 -0.66
N TRP A 37 3.95 -2.85 -0.54
CA TRP A 37 4.70 -2.35 0.60
C TRP A 37 3.92 -1.20 1.23
N TYR A 38 3.95 -1.09 2.56
CA TYR A 38 3.47 0.12 3.21
C TYR A 38 4.47 1.25 2.96
N CYS A 39 3.96 2.42 2.60
CA CYS A 39 4.77 3.61 2.34
C CYS A 39 4.16 4.87 2.97
N ASP A 40 4.90 5.96 2.94
CA ASP A 40 4.35 7.30 3.16
C ASP A 40 3.62 7.82 1.91
N GLU A 41 3.10 9.05 1.99
CA GLU A 41 2.38 9.71 0.89
C GLU A 41 3.25 9.98 -0.35
N ASN A 42 4.58 9.92 -0.21
CA ASN A 42 5.55 10.12 -1.28
C ASN A 42 6.09 8.78 -1.83
N GLY A 43 5.63 7.65 -1.30
CA GLY A 43 6.06 6.32 -1.76
C GLY A 43 7.33 5.80 -1.08
N ASN A 44 7.81 6.44 -0.02
CA ASN A 44 8.92 5.91 0.77
C ASN A 44 8.44 4.75 1.64
N ILE A 45 9.00 3.57 1.44
CA ILE A 45 8.61 2.33 2.14
C ILE A 45 9.06 2.34 3.62
N TYR A 46 8.19 1.89 4.52
CA TYR A 46 8.51 1.67 5.94
C TYR A 46 9.01 0.24 6.22
N PRO A 47 9.93 0.01 7.17
CA PRO A 47 10.76 0.95 7.91
C PRO A 47 12.14 1.14 7.25
N LYS A 48 12.68 2.36 7.33
CA LYS A 48 14.06 2.68 6.90
C LYS A 48 15.16 2.09 7.81
N THR A 49 14.81 1.39 8.90
CA THR A 49 15.73 1.04 9.99
C THR A 49 15.42 -0.33 10.60
N SER A 50 15.85 -1.39 9.94
CA SER A 50 16.29 -2.69 10.51
C SER A 50 16.30 -3.66 9.35
N ALA A 51 17.46 -4.24 9.04
CA ALA A 51 17.70 -5.08 7.86
C ALA A 51 16.86 -6.38 7.79
N ASN A 52 15.91 -6.58 8.69
CA ASN A 52 15.07 -7.79 8.78
C ASN A 52 13.56 -7.53 8.91
N ASP A 53 13.09 -6.27 9.02
CA ASP A 53 11.66 -5.97 9.16
C ASP A 53 11.06 -5.51 7.82
N VAL A 54 10.93 -6.45 6.91
CA VAL A 54 10.20 -6.26 5.65
C VAL A 54 8.70 -6.15 5.98
N VAL A 55 8.15 -4.94 6.00
CA VAL A 55 6.70 -4.72 6.23
C VAL A 55 5.98 -4.74 4.88
N ILE A 56 5.72 -5.95 4.39
CA ILE A 56 4.83 -6.19 3.25
C ILE A 56 3.38 -6.06 3.71
N VAL A 57 2.52 -5.54 2.84
CA VAL A 57 1.07 -5.49 3.09
C VAL A 57 0.53 -6.91 3.24
N THR A 58 0.12 -7.24 4.46
CA THR A 58 -0.44 -8.56 4.80
C THR A 58 -1.89 -8.67 4.36
N LEU A 59 -2.31 -9.86 3.92
CA LEU A 59 -3.68 -10.14 3.52
C LEU A 59 -4.57 -10.37 4.75
N THR A 60 -4.86 -9.30 5.49
CA THR A 60 -5.80 -9.32 6.61
C THR A 60 -7.23 -9.03 6.13
N PRO A 61 -8.27 -9.45 6.87
CA PRO A 61 -9.66 -9.07 6.56
C PRO A 61 -9.86 -7.55 6.47
N SER A 62 -9.16 -6.78 7.32
CA SER A 62 -9.20 -5.32 7.28
C SER A 62 -8.63 -4.75 6.00
N ASN A 63 -7.47 -5.25 5.53
CA ASN A 63 -6.86 -4.80 4.28
C ASN A 63 -7.69 -5.22 3.05
N MET A 64 -8.21 -6.45 3.05
CA MET A 64 -9.09 -6.92 1.99
C MET A 64 -10.44 -6.16 1.96
N GLY A 65 -10.91 -5.76 3.14
CA GLY A 65 -12.16 -5.01 3.34
C GLY A 65 -12.03 -3.49 3.24
N ALA A 66 -10.82 -2.94 3.06
CA ALA A 66 -10.60 -1.52 2.87
C ALA A 66 -10.90 -1.09 1.42
N TRP A 67 -11.09 0.22 1.23
CA TRP A 67 -11.13 0.84 -0.08
C TRP A 67 -9.85 1.61 -0.32
N TYR A 68 -9.32 1.49 -1.53
CA TYR A 68 -8.07 2.12 -1.92
C TYR A 68 -8.29 3.11 -3.06
N GLU A 69 -7.48 4.15 -3.11
CA GLU A 69 -7.50 5.15 -4.16
C GLU A 69 -6.06 5.35 -4.66
N ILE A 70 -5.84 5.24 -5.97
CA ILE A 70 -4.54 5.57 -6.55
C ILE A 70 -4.40 7.10 -6.47
N VAL A 71 -3.39 7.56 -5.74
CA VAL A 71 -3.21 8.99 -5.42
C VAL A 71 -1.93 9.59 -6.01
N GLY A 72 -1.03 8.77 -6.56
CA GLY A 72 0.21 9.27 -7.14
C GLY A 72 1.16 8.18 -7.61
N LEU A 73 2.40 8.61 -7.89
CA LEU A 73 3.53 7.78 -8.24
C LEU A 73 4.64 8.02 -7.21
N ALA A 74 5.35 6.97 -6.81
CA ALA A 74 6.53 7.05 -5.99
C ALA A 74 7.68 7.63 -6.82
N GLU A 75 8.32 8.68 -6.30
CA GLU A 75 9.51 9.30 -6.89
C GLU A 75 10.76 8.40 -6.81
#